data_AF-A0AA36GIP2-F1
#
_entry.id   AF-A0AA36GIP2-F1
#
_cell.length_a   1.000
_cell.length_b   1.000
_cell.length_c   1.000
_cell.angle_alpha   90.00
_cell.angle_beta   90.00
_cell.angle_gamma   90.00
#
_symmetry.space_group_name_H-M   'P 1'
#
loop_
_entity.id
_entity.type
_entity.pdbx_description
1 polymer ?
#
loop_
_entity_poly.entity_id
_entity_poly.type
_entity_poly.pdbx_seq_one_letter_code
_entity_poly.pdbx_strand_id
1 'polypeptide(L)'
;MASNEAEVVADFYDIDSLLSRSARVACIYADGTPRDIYDMLGTTAPHFTDEKGYKVFTPFWFVRPLEQKGFCSLTLPMAYNPNVRNVLLAHGEHADLEDAVALAECLLKTMVQRIGGIVLRAIHGNEAPKKMDNLEKKLYEESVRNRDRLLDYFRTQRPSSSRKRRYDLIR
;
A
#
# COMPACT_ATOMS: atom_id res chain seq x y z
N MET A 1 -24.06 -7.72 -30.18
CA MET A 1 -24.19 -6.91 -28.96
C MET A 1 -23.18 -7.45 -27.96
N ALA A 2 -22.00 -6.84 -27.87
CA ALA A 2 -21.01 -7.22 -26.86
C ALA A 2 -21.33 -6.47 -25.58
N SER A 3 -21.60 -7.20 -24.50
CA SER A 3 -21.74 -6.65 -23.16
C SER A 3 -20.40 -6.04 -22.76
N ASN A 4 -20.37 -4.72 -22.52
CA ASN A 4 -19.24 -4.04 -21.89
C ASN A 4 -19.24 -4.37 -20.40
N GLU A 5 -19.00 -5.63 -20.03
CA GLU A 5 -18.64 -5.97 -18.66
C GLU A 5 -17.20 -5.49 -18.45
N ALA A 6 -17.07 -4.27 -17.92
CA ALA A 6 -15.78 -3.79 -17.46
C ALA A 6 -15.30 -4.74 -16.34
N GLU A 7 -14.17 -5.41 -16.58
CA GLU A 7 -13.56 -6.30 -15.59
C GLU A 7 -13.30 -5.53 -14.30
N VAL A 8 -14.04 -5.90 -13.25
CA VAL A 8 -13.91 -5.28 -11.94
C VAL A 8 -12.61 -5.79 -11.32
N VAL A 9 -11.65 -4.89 -11.14
CA VAL A 9 -10.34 -5.22 -10.56
C VAL A 9 -10.54 -5.87 -9.17
N ALA A 10 -9.77 -6.92 -8.87
CA ALA A 10 -9.93 -7.72 -7.66
C ALA A 10 -9.88 -6.93 -6.33
N ASP A 11 -9.32 -5.72 -6.34
CA ASP A 11 -9.19 -4.82 -5.19
C ASP A 11 -10.32 -3.78 -5.09
N PHE A 12 -11.38 -3.89 -5.89
CA PHE A 12 -12.46 -2.89 -5.98
C PHE A 12 -13.13 -2.57 -4.64
N TYR A 13 -13.26 -3.57 -3.74
CA TYR A 13 -13.84 -3.40 -2.41
C TYR A 13 -12.80 -3.30 -1.29
N ASP A 14 -11.49 -3.32 -1.61
CA ASP A 14 -10.46 -3.18 -0.59
C ASP A 14 -10.39 -1.73 -0.10
N ILE A 15 -10.76 -1.53 1.17
CA ILE A 15 -10.82 -0.21 1.80
C ILE A 15 -9.43 0.43 1.79
N ASP A 16 -8.37 -0.36 2.01
CA ASP A 16 -6.99 0.15 1.99
C ASP A 16 -6.59 0.62 0.58
N SER A 17 -6.93 -0.13 -0.47
CA SER A 17 -6.77 0.29 -1.86
C SER A 17 -7.56 1.57 -2.17
N LEU A 18 -8.82 1.67 -1.74
CA LEU A 18 -9.64 2.88 -1.91
C LEU A 18 -9.03 4.10 -1.20
N LEU A 19 -8.55 3.92 0.04
CA LEU A 19 -7.86 4.97 0.79
C LEU A 19 -6.54 5.34 0.14
N SER A 20 -5.79 4.39 -0.42
CA SER A 20 -4.56 4.69 -1.18
C SER A 20 -4.86 5.52 -2.45
N ARG A 21 -6.01 5.31 -3.09
CA ARG A 21 -6.49 6.07 -4.26
C ARG A 21 -6.96 7.49 -3.91
N SER A 22 -7.14 7.81 -2.63
CA SER A 22 -7.38 9.19 -2.16
C SER A 22 -6.12 10.06 -2.16
N ALA A 23 -4.95 9.45 -2.40
CA ALA A 23 -3.70 10.18 -2.61
C ALA A 23 -3.89 11.24 -3.70
N ARG A 24 -3.43 12.46 -3.41
CA ARG A 24 -3.49 13.56 -4.37
C ARG A 24 -2.15 13.65 -5.08
N VAL A 25 -2.21 13.75 -6.40
CA VAL A 25 -1.05 13.89 -7.27
C VAL A 25 -1.09 15.25 -7.96
N ALA A 26 0.09 15.76 -8.32
CA ALA A 26 0.20 17.02 -9.01
C ALA A 26 -0.16 16.85 -10.50
N CYS A 27 -1.19 17.56 -10.94
CA CYS A 27 -1.62 17.64 -12.33
C CYS A 27 -1.52 19.09 -12.82
N ILE A 28 -1.17 19.26 -14.09
CA ILE A 28 -1.13 20.56 -14.76
C ILE A 28 -2.34 20.65 -15.68
N TYR A 29 -3.24 21.58 -15.39
CA TYR A 29 -4.46 21.80 -16.16
C TYR A 29 -4.25 22.83 -17.27
N ALA A 30 -4.81 22.55 -18.45
CA ALA A 30 -4.68 23.38 -19.63
C ALA A 30 -5.67 24.56 -19.64
N ASP A 31 -5.33 25.59 -20.41
CA ASP A 31 -6.20 26.74 -20.70
C ASP A 31 -7.39 26.28 -21.55
N GLY A 32 -8.58 26.21 -20.95
CA GLY A 32 -9.77 25.58 -21.55
C GLY A 32 -10.41 24.49 -20.68
N THR A 33 -9.82 24.15 -19.52
CA THR A 33 -10.45 23.29 -18.52
C THR A 33 -11.75 23.94 -18.00
N PRO A 34 -12.92 23.28 -18.08
CA PRO A 34 -14.17 23.80 -17.54
C PRO A 34 -14.10 24.13 -16.05
N ARG A 35 -14.76 25.23 -15.64
CA ARG A 35 -14.78 25.68 -14.22
C ARG A 35 -15.33 24.62 -13.28
N ASP A 36 -16.35 23.89 -13.72
CA ASP A 36 -16.98 22.79 -12.95
C ASP A 36 -15.97 21.71 -12.54
N ILE A 37 -14.90 21.51 -13.31
CA ILE A 37 -13.84 20.55 -12.95
C ILE A 37 -13.07 21.04 -11.73
N TYR A 38 -12.78 22.33 -11.64
CA TYR A 38 -12.13 22.91 -10.47
C TYR A 38 -13.04 22.89 -9.24
N ASP A 39 -14.34 23.12 -9.42
CA ASP A 39 -15.34 23.01 -8.35
C ASP A 39 -15.41 21.56 -7.82
N MET A 40 -15.40 20.56 -8.70
CA MET A 40 -15.32 19.14 -8.31
C MET A 40 -14.02 18.79 -7.57
N LEU A 41 -12.92 19.47 -7.86
CA LEU A 41 -11.64 19.32 -7.16
C LEU A 41 -11.59 20.06 -5.81
N GLY A 42 -12.62 20.85 -5.51
CA GLY A 42 -12.66 21.73 -4.35
C GLY A 42 -11.63 22.86 -4.42
N THR A 43 -11.27 23.28 -5.63
CA THR A 43 -10.28 24.34 -5.89
C THR A 43 -10.89 25.46 -6.69
N THR A 44 -10.46 26.70 -6.43
CA THR A 44 -10.90 27.84 -7.24
C THR A 44 -10.25 27.79 -8.62
N ALA A 45 -11.09 27.86 -9.67
CA ALA A 45 -10.61 27.96 -11.04
C ALA A 45 -9.72 29.21 -11.21
N PRO A 46 -8.55 29.10 -11.85
CA PRO A 46 -7.71 30.25 -12.13
C PRO A 46 -8.44 31.21 -13.09
N HIS A 47 -8.25 32.52 -12.89
CA HIS A 47 -8.79 33.53 -13.80
C HIS A 47 -8.06 33.56 -15.15
N PHE A 48 -6.80 33.14 -15.17
CA PHE A 48 -5.96 33.05 -16.35
C PHE A 48 -4.97 31.89 -16.17
N THR A 49 -4.71 31.16 -17.25
CA THR A 49 -3.77 30.04 -17.30
C THR A 49 -2.69 30.37 -18.32
N ASP A 50 -1.46 30.56 -17.87
CA ASP A 50 -0.30 30.73 -18.76
C ASP A 50 -0.05 29.44 -19.58
N GLU A 51 0.84 29.49 -20.59
CA GLU A 51 1.28 28.33 -21.38
C GLU A 51 1.82 27.16 -20.53
N LYS A 52 2.21 27.44 -19.29
CA LYS A 52 2.69 26.44 -18.32
C LYS A 52 1.57 25.66 -17.62
N GLY A 53 0.31 26.06 -17.82
CA GLY A 53 -0.87 25.48 -17.18
C GLY A 53 -0.96 25.75 -15.67
N TYR A 54 -2.05 25.31 -15.06
CA TYR A 54 -2.31 25.52 -13.63
C TYR A 54 -2.14 24.23 -12.84
N LYS A 55 -1.28 24.28 -11.83
CA LYS A 55 -0.95 23.10 -11.01
C LYS A 55 -2.00 22.89 -9.92
N VAL A 56 -2.67 21.75 -9.96
CA VAL A 56 -3.69 21.36 -8.97
C VAL A 56 -3.37 19.97 -8.41
N PHE A 57 -3.64 19.79 -7.12
CA PHE A 57 -3.55 18.49 -6.47
C PHE A 57 -4.84 17.70 -6.69
N THR A 58 -4.78 16.77 -7.63
CA THR A 58 -5.91 15.98 -8.10
C THR A 58 -5.92 14.61 -7.43
N PRO A 59 -7.05 14.16 -6.87
CA PRO A 59 -7.17 12.79 -6.38
C PRO A 59 -6.83 11.78 -7.47
N PHE A 60 -5.99 10.79 -7.16
CA PHE A 60 -5.44 9.88 -8.16
C PHE A 60 -6.53 9.16 -8.99
N TRP A 61 -7.64 8.80 -8.35
CA TRP A 61 -8.79 8.17 -9.02
C TRP A 61 -9.41 9.06 -10.13
N PHE A 62 -9.28 10.38 -10.02
CA PHE A 62 -9.91 11.33 -10.94
C PHE A 62 -9.00 11.74 -12.11
N VAL A 63 -7.72 11.40 -12.05
CA VAL A 63 -6.73 11.82 -13.05
C VAL A 63 -7.00 11.17 -14.41
N ARG A 64 -7.21 9.85 -14.47
CA ARG A 64 -7.39 9.13 -15.74
C ARG A 64 -8.51 9.68 -16.61
N PRO A 65 -9.73 9.91 -16.08
CA PRO A 65 -10.81 10.52 -16.87
C PRO A 65 -10.45 11.90 -17.42
N LEU A 66 -9.74 12.72 -16.65
CA LEU A 66 -9.38 14.09 -17.02
C LEU A 66 -8.24 14.13 -18.05
N GLU A 67 -7.27 13.24 -17.93
CA GLU A 67 -6.17 13.06 -18.89
C GLU A 67 -6.70 12.55 -20.25
N GLN A 68 -7.61 11.57 -20.26
CA GLN A 68 -8.25 11.08 -21.48
C GLN A 68 -9.01 12.16 -22.27
N LYS A 69 -9.54 13.16 -21.55
CA LYS A 69 -10.25 14.31 -22.15
C LYS A 69 -9.32 15.47 -22.47
N GLY A 70 -8.01 15.34 -22.20
CA GLY A 70 -7.02 16.37 -22.48
C GLY A 70 -7.07 17.58 -21.54
N PHE A 71 -7.76 17.48 -20.39
CA PHE A 71 -7.90 18.62 -19.46
C PHE A 71 -6.67 18.82 -18.58
N CYS A 72 -5.99 17.73 -18.20
CA CYS A 72 -4.80 17.82 -17.37
C CYS A 72 -3.73 16.83 -17.83
N SER A 73 -2.47 17.21 -17.65
CA SER A 73 -1.33 16.30 -17.75
C SER A 73 -0.86 15.93 -16.34
N LEU A 74 -0.71 14.62 -16.12
CA LEU A 74 -0.17 14.11 -14.87
C LEU A 74 1.36 14.21 -14.90
N THR A 75 1.95 14.88 -13.92
CA THR A 75 3.40 14.84 -13.73
C THR A 75 3.76 13.69 -12.82
N LEU A 76 3.87 12.48 -13.38
CA LEU A 76 4.47 11.36 -12.66
C LEU A 76 5.99 11.62 -12.50
N PRO A 77 6.57 11.39 -11.31
CA PRO A 77 8.02 11.22 -11.21
C PRO A 77 8.46 10.15 -12.21
N MET A 78 9.55 10.39 -12.94
CA MET A 78 9.99 9.55 -14.08
C MET A 78 10.05 8.05 -13.77
N ALA A 79 10.30 7.69 -12.51
CA ALA A 79 10.29 6.33 -11.97
C ALA A 79 8.97 5.55 -12.17
N TYR A 80 7.84 6.21 -12.45
CA TYR A 80 6.50 5.58 -12.55
C TYR A 80 5.87 5.65 -13.94
N ASN A 81 6.62 6.06 -14.98
CA ASN A 81 6.09 6.14 -16.34
C ASN A 81 5.57 4.76 -16.82
N PRO A 82 4.39 4.64 -17.47
CA PRO A 82 3.88 3.38 -18.00
C PRO A 82 4.87 2.62 -18.90
N ASN A 83 5.74 3.32 -19.63
CA ASN A 83 6.79 2.72 -20.44
C ASN A 83 7.82 2.00 -19.57
N VAL A 84 8.21 2.63 -18.45
CA VAL A 84 9.13 2.08 -17.46
C VAL A 84 8.51 0.85 -16.77
N ARG A 85 7.22 0.92 -16.43
CA ARG A 85 6.46 -0.23 -15.90
C ARG A 85 6.39 -1.40 -16.90
N ASN A 86 6.13 -1.14 -18.18
CA ASN A 86 6.03 -2.19 -19.19
C ASN A 86 7.39 -2.85 -19.46
N VAL A 87 8.48 -2.09 -19.43
CA VAL A 87 9.84 -2.61 -19.51
C VAL A 87 10.17 -3.48 -18.28
N LEU A 88 9.81 -3.04 -17.07
CA LEU A 88 9.97 -3.82 -15.84
C LEU A 88 9.17 -5.13 -15.84
N LEU A 89 7.94 -5.10 -16.36
CA LEU A 89 7.09 -6.29 -16.46
C LEU A 89 7.57 -7.27 -17.54
N ALA A 90 8.27 -6.79 -18.58
CA ALA A 90 8.77 -7.62 -19.67
C ALA A 90 10.15 -8.23 -19.38
N HIS A 91 11.12 -7.44 -18.90
CA HIS A 91 12.48 -7.88 -18.57
C HIS A 91 13.16 -6.88 -17.60
N GLY A 92 12.78 -6.92 -16.32
CA GLY A 92 13.31 -6.00 -15.29
C GLY A 92 14.81 -6.16 -14.97
N GLU A 93 15.45 -7.28 -15.31
CA GLU A 93 16.87 -7.53 -15.01
C GLU A 93 17.87 -6.71 -15.86
N HIS A 94 17.43 -6.07 -16.95
CA HIS A 94 18.31 -5.37 -17.90
C HIS A 94 17.94 -3.90 -18.12
N ALA A 95 16.98 -3.40 -17.34
CA ALA A 95 16.46 -2.07 -17.53
C ALA A 95 17.22 -1.09 -16.62
N ASP A 96 17.90 -0.11 -17.23
CA ASP A 96 18.64 0.93 -16.52
C ASP A 96 17.65 1.94 -15.91
N LEU A 97 17.21 1.63 -14.69
CA LEU A 97 16.23 2.38 -13.91
C LEU A 97 16.85 2.83 -12.58
N GLU A 98 17.96 3.54 -12.62
CA GLU A 98 18.65 3.98 -11.40
C GLU A 98 17.67 4.62 -10.38
N ASP A 99 16.72 5.45 -10.83
CA ASP A 99 15.72 6.10 -9.96
C ASP A 99 14.59 5.17 -9.48
N ALA A 100 14.06 4.27 -10.32
CA ALA A 100 12.97 3.38 -9.92
C ALA A 100 13.47 2.17 -9.12
N VAL A 101 14.66 1.67 -9.46
CA VAL A 101 15.40 0.69 -8.67
C VAL A 101 15.78 1.32 -7.34
N ALA A 102 16.30 2.55 -7.30
CA ALA A 102 16.58 3.23 -6.03
C ALA A 102 15.34 3.37 -5.15
N LEU A 103 14.18 3.65 -5.73
CA LEU A 103 12.93 3.80 -4.98
C LEU A 103 12.37 2.44 -4.53
N ALA A 104 12.40 1.41 -5.39
CA ALA A 104 12.04 0.04 -5.02
C ALA A 104 12.99 -0.53 -3.97
N GLU A 105 14.29 -0.30 -4.10
CA GLU A 105 15.31 -0.64 -3.12
C GLU A 105 15.11 0.14 -1.81
N CYS A 106 14.77 1.42 -1.88
CA CYS A 106 14.49 2.23 -0.68
C CYS A 106 13.28 1.67 0.07
N LEU A 107 12.20 1.36 -0.64
CA LEU A 107 11.02 0.71 -0.06
C LEU A 107 11.36 -0.67 0.53
N LEU A 108 12.10 -1.50 -0.20
CA LEU A 108 12.50 -2.82 0.26
C LEU A 108 13.43 -2.75 1.47
N LYS A 109 14.46 -1.89 1.44
CA LYS A 109 15.40 -1.67 2.56
C LYS A 109 14.66 -1.15 3.78
N THR A 110 13.74 -0.21 3.60
CA THR A 110 12.92 0.33 4.71
C THR A 110 12.06 -0.76 5.33
N MET A 111 11.43 -1.61 4.52
CA MET A 111 10.63 -2.73 5.01
C MET A 111 11.49 -3.77 5.73
N VAL A 112 12.60 -4.21 5.14
CA VAL A 112 13.50 -5.20 5.74
C VAL A 112 14.08 -4.71 7.07
N GLN A 113 14.43 -3.42 7.17
CA GLN A 113 14.92 -2.84 8.42
C GLN A 113 13.86 -2.85 9.53
N ARG A 114 12.58 -2.71 9.17
CA ARG A 114 11.49 -2.56 10.14
C ARG A 114 10.81 -3.88 10.50
N ILE A 115 10.82 -4.85 9.58
CA ILE A 115 10.13 -6.15 9.74
C ILE A 115 10.61 -6.90 10.99
N GLY A 116 11.93 -6.94 11.23
CA GLY A 116 12.51 -7.62 12.38
C GLY A 116 12.05 -7.02 13.70
N GLY A 117 12.01 -5.68 13.78
CA GLY A 117 11.53 -4.98 14.98
C GLY A 117 10.04 -5.20 15.25
N ILE A 118 9.21 -5.26 14.20
CA ILE A 118 7.77 -5.50 14.30
C ILE A 118 7.50 -6.92 14.79
N VAL A 119 8.10 -7.92 14.14
CA VAL A 119 7.91 -9.34 14.47
C VAL A 119 8.45 -9.64 15.87
N LEU A 120 9.63 -9.13 16.24
CA LEU A 120 10.22 -9.36 17.56
C LEU A 120 9.34 -8.79 18.68
N ARG A 121 8.76 -7.60 18.49
CA ARG A 121 7.82 -7.01 19.44
C ARG A 121 6.56 -7.86 19.58
N ALA A 122 6.00 -8.31 18.46
CA ALA A 122 4.85 -9.18 18.44
C ALA A 122 5.13 -10.50 19.19
N ILE A 123 6.26 -11.16 18.93
CA ILE A 123 6.66 -12.41 19.61
C ILE A 123 6.81 -12.21 21.12
N HIS A 124 7.44 -11.11 21.55
CA HIS A 124 7.66 -10.83 22.96
C HIS A 124 6.44 -10.33 23.73
N GLY A 125 5.30 -10.07 23.06
CA GLY A 125 4.14 -9.49 23.74
C GLY A 125 4.28 -8.02 24.08
N ASN A 126 5.17 -7.31 23.40
CA ASN A 126 5.31 -5.87 23.53
C ASN A 126 4.21 -5.15 22.76
N GLU A 127 3.92 -3.90 23.12
CA GLU A 127 2.99 -3.06 22.39
C GLU A 127 3.44 -2.77 20.95
N ALA A 128 2.46 -2.54 20.08
CA ALA A 128 2.68 -2.15 18.69
C ALA A 128 3.43 -0.81 18.62
N PRO A 129 4.38 -0.64 17.67
CA PRO A 129 4.95 0.67 17.38
C PRO A 129 3.88 1.74 17.11
N LYS A 130 4.06 2.95 17.65
CA LYS A 130 3.10 4.06 17.49
C LYS A 130 2.91 4.55 16.05
N LYS A 131 3.88 4.29 15.17
CA LYS A 131 3.90 4.73 13.77
C LYS A 131 4.14 3.53 12.88
N MET A 132 3.06 3.04 12.29
CA MET A 132 3.03 1.92 11.37
C MET A 132 2.14 2.27 10.19
N ASP A 133 2.51 1.81 9.01
CA ASP A 133 1.60 1.80 7.87
C ASP A 133 0.63 0.60 7.94
N ASN A 134 -0.31 0.52 7.00
CA ASN A 134 -1.33 -0.52 6.99
C ASN A 134 -0.76 -1.93 6.79
N LEU A 135 0.32 -2.07 6.02
CA LEU A 135 0.97 -3.36 5.75
C LEU A 135 1.73 -3.84 7.00
N GLU A 136 2.47 -2.95 7.64
CA GLU A 136 3.15 -3.19 8.91
C GLU A 136 2.14 -3.57 10.01
N LYS A 137 1.01 -2.87 10.06
CA LYS A 137 -0.06 -3.14 11.04
C LYS A 137 -0.63 -4.54 10.84
N LYS A 138 -0.98 -4.93 9.61
CA LYS A 138 -1.44 -6.29 9.28
C LYS A 138 -0.39 -7.34 9.66
N LEU A 139 0.89 -7.10 9.37
CA LEU A 139 1.98 -8.00 9.76
C LEU A 139 2.07 -8.19 11.27
N TYR A 140 1.98 -7.11 12.06
CA TYR A 140 2.03 -7.18 13.51
C TYR A 140 0.83 -7.96 14.07
N GLU A 141 -0.38 -7.66 13.59
CA GLU A 141 -1.62 -8.34 14.01
C GLU A 141 -1.54 -9.85 13.72
N GLU A 142 -1.09 -10.24 12.54
CA GLU A 142 -0.88 -11.66 12.20
C GLU A 142 0.21 -12.31 13.05
N SER A 143 1.29 -11.60 13.33
CA SER A 143 2.37 -12.11 14.18
C SER A 143 1.89 -12.36 15.61
N VAL A 144 1.05 -11.46 16.16
CA VAL A 144 0.41 -11.64 17.47
C VAL A 144 -0.54 -12.83 17.44
N ARG A 145 -1.41 -12.94 16.43
CA ARG A 145 -2.31 -14.10 16.26
C ARG A 145 -1.55 -15.42 16.24
N ASN A 146 -0.45 -15.48 15.49
CA ASN A 146 0.38 -16.68 15.39
C ASN A 146 1.09 -17.02 16.71
N ARG A 147 1.61 -16.02 17.43
CA ARG A 147 2.18 -16.21 18.77
C ARG A 147 1.14 -16.81 19.72
N ASP A 148 -0.06 -16.25 19.77
CA ASP A 148 -1.10 -16.69 20.71
C ASP A 148 -1.55 -18.13 20.41
N ARG A 149 -1.72 -18.47 19.12
CA ARG A 149 -1.98 -19.85 18.69
C ARG A 149 -0.89 -20.82 19.11
N LEU A 150 0.39 -20.44 18.97
CA LEU A 150 1.52 -21.27 19.41
C LEU A 150 1.54 -21.43 20.93
N LEU A 151 1.31 -20.37 21.69
CA LEU A 151 1.24 -20.43 23.15
C LEU A 151 0.12 -21.35 23.63
N ASP A 152 -1.06 -21.27 23.02
CA ASP A 152 -2.18 -22.15 23.34
C ASP A 152 -1.91 -23.61 22.95
N TYR A 153 -1.25 -23.84 21.81
CA TYR A 153 -0.76 -25.17 21.44
C TYR A 153 0.19 -25.74 22.50
N PHE A 154 1.18 -24.98 22.96
CA PHE A 154 2.10 -25.45 24.01
C PHE A 154 1.42 -25.66 25.37
N ARG A 155 0.38 -24.88 25.69
CA ARG A 155 -0.43 -25.08 26.90
C ARG A 155 -1.23 -26.38 26.84
N THR A 156 -1.87 -26.64 25.70
CA THR A 156 -2.67 -27.85 25.49
C THR A 156 -1.83 -29.13 25.43
N GLN A 157 -0.55 -29.05 25.01
CA GLN A 157 0.39 -30.16 25.08
C GLN A 157 0.94 -30.47 26.48
N ARG A 158 0.74 -29.59 27.47
CA ARG A 158 1.16 -29.83 28.85
C ARG A 158 0.02 -30.47 29.67
N PRO A 159 -0.26 -31.77 29.51
CA PRO A 159 -0.54 -32.60 30.71
C PRO A 159 -0.08 -34.08 30.60
N SER A 160 0.87 -34.51 31.46
CA SER A 160 0.82 -35.80 32.22
C SER A 160 2.11 -36.24 32.95
N SER A 161 3.23 -35.49 32.98
CA SER A 161 4.43 -35.98 33.68
C SER A 161 4.40 -35.88 35.22
N SER A 162 3.28 -35.46 35.83
CA SER A 162 3.17 -35.21 37.28
C SER A 162 2.08 -36.00 37.99
N ARG A 163 1.69 -37.20 37.50
CA ARG A 163 0.96 -38.18 38.34
C ARG A 163 1.95 -39.08 39.07
N LYS A 164 2.32 -38.62 40.27
CA LYS A 164 2.79 -39.37 41.46
C LYS A 164 3.25 -40.82 41.22
N ARG A 165 4.57 -41.05 41.28
CA ARG A 165 5.13 -42.31 41.82
C ARG A 165 4.69 -42.42 43.28
N ARG A 166 3.68 -43.24 43.57
CA ARG A 166 3.36 -43.66 44.94
C ARG A 166 2.70 -45.04 44.92
N TYR A 167 3.49 -46.07 44.65
CA TYR A 167 3.27 -47.44 45.10
C TYR A 167 4.64 -48.15 45.14
N ASP A 168 5.48 -47.70 46.05
CA ASP A 168 6.48 -48.52 46.71
C ASP A 168 6.39 -48.14 48.19
N LEU A 169 6.34 -49.15 49.07
CA LEU A 169 6.13 -49.11 50.53
C LEU A 169 4.68 -49.26 51.00
N ILE A 170 4.29 -50.52 51.22
CA ILE A 170 3.60 -51.16 52.37
C ILE A 170 3.19 -52.53 51.81
N ARG A 171 4.05 -53.56 51.88
CA ARG A 171 4.17 -54.55 52.98
C ARG A 171 2.84 -55.20 53.35
#